data_AF-A0A351L4H4-F1
#
_entry.id   AF-A0A351L4H4-F1
#
_cell.length_a   1.000
_cell.length_b   1.000
_cell.length_c   1.000
_cell.angle_alpha   90.00
_cell.angle_beta   90.00
_cell.angle_gamma   90.00
#
_symmetry.space_group_name_H-M   'P 1'
#
loop_
_entity.id
_entity.type
_entity.pdbx_description
1 polymer ?
#
loop_
_entity_poly.entity_id
_entity_poly.type
_entity_poly.pdbx_seq_one_letter_code
_entity_poly.pdbx_strand_id
1 'polypeptide(L)'
;MNETQREWWVQGWLDLLNSYRFKKRLERARDYARQGNVLSFEFQGAKVVAEVRGREQPKYDVSLWLDPFSDEQWDYVIETLSQQAIFSA
;
A
#
# COMPACT_ATOMS: atom_id res chain seq x y z
N MET A 1 -5.08 25.00 -7.55
CA MET A 1 -4.44 23.66 -7.58
C MET A 1 -5.40 22.75 -6.85
N ASN A 2 -6.17 21.92 -7.57
CA ASN A 2 -7.24 21.11 -6.98
C ASN A 2 -6.65 20.17 -5.93
N GLU A 3 -6.96 20.40 -4.66
CA GLU A 3 -6.81 19.39 -3.62
C GLU A 3 -7.82 18.29 -3.94
N THR A 4 -7.35 17.21 -4.57
CA THR A 4 -8.15 15.99 -4.70
C THR A 4 -8.49 15.55 -3.27
N GLN A 5 -9.77 15.62 -2.88
CA GLN A 5 -10.25 14.98 -1.66
C GLN A 5 -9.82 13.51 -1.74
N ARG A 6 -8.82 13.13 -0.94
CA ARG A 6 -8.39 11.75 -0.86
C ARG A 6 -9.47 10.99 -0.11
N GLU A 7 -9.87 9.85 -0.67
CA GLU A 7 -10.80 8.93 -0.01
C GLU A 7 -10.34 8.65 1.43
N TRP A 8 -11.29 8.60 2.37
CA TRP A 8 -10.99 8.46 3.80
C TRP A 8 -10.12 7.22 4.09
N TRP A 9 -10.34 6.12 3.36
CA TRP A 9 -9.58 4.88 3.50
C TRP A 9 -8.14 5.03 3.01
N VAL A 10 -7.89 5.87 1.99
CA VAL A 10 -6.53 6.17 1.52
C VAL A 10 -5.76 6.91 2.62
N GLN A 11 -6.43 7.87 3.27
CA GLN A 11 -5.80 8.62 4.36
C GLN A 11 -5.51 7.69 5.55
N GLY A 12 -6.47 6.85 5.96
CA GLY A 12 -6.27 5.86 7.03
C GLY A 12 -5.13 4.87 6.73
N TRP A 13 -5.03 4.41 5.48
CA TRP A 13 -3.92 3.56 5.04
C TRP A 13 -2.56 4.27 5.13
N LEU A 14 -2.47 5.54 4.69
CA LEU A 14 -1.25 6.33 4.77
C LEU A 14 -0.86 6.60 6.23
N ASP A 15 -1.82 6.89 7.09
CA ASP A 15 -1.58 7.13 8.51
C ASP A 15 -1.08 5.87 9.21
N LEU A 16 -1.67 4.70 8.89
CA LEU A 16 -1.17 3.41 9.34
C LEU A 16 0.29 3.19 8.90
N LEU A 17 0.60 3.40 7.61
CA LEU A 17 1.97 3.25 7.11
C LEU A 17 2.96 4.22 7.79
N ASN A 18 2.52 5.45 8.06
CA ASN A 18 3.31 6.47 8.74
C ASN A 18 3.49 6.21 10.24
N SER A 19 2.59 5.44 10.87
CA SER A 19 2.68 5.08 12.30
C SER A 19 3.87 4.16 12.61
N TYR A 20 4.34 3.39 11.62
CA TYR A 20 5.51 2.54 11.76
C TYR A 20 6.81 3.36 11.73
N ARG A 21 7.89 2.80 12.30
CA ARG A 21 9.24 3.40 12.31
C ARG A 21 9.91 3.50 10.93
N PHE A 22 9.16 3.34 9.85
CA PHE A 22 9.66 3.37 8.47
C PHE A 22 9.37 4.68 7.72
N LYS A 23 8.84 5.72 8.37
CA LYS A 23 8.49 7.02 7.72
C LYS A 23 9.53 7.52 6.72
N LYS A 24 10.80 7.69 7.13
CA LYS A 24 11.90 8.14 6.23
C LYS A 24 12.21 7.16 5.10
N ARG A 25 11.97 5.86 5.30
CA ARG A 25 12.15 4.83 4.26
C ARG A 25 11.02 4.90 3.24
N LEU A 26 9.78 5.10 3.68
CA LEU A 26 8.61 5.27 2.81
C LEU A 26 8.68 6.55 1.99
N GLU A 27 9.10 7.67 2.60
CA GLU A 27 9.35 8.93 1.89
C GLU A 27 10.36 8.73 0.75
N ARG A 28 11.54 8.13 1.06
CA ARG A 28 12.55 7.81 0.05
C ARG A 28 12.03 6.85 -1.02
N ALA A 29 11.27 5.82 -0.65
CA ALA A 29 10.71 4.87 -1.61
C ALA A 29 9.72 5.56 -2.57
N ARG A 30 8.87 6.45 -2.06
CA ARG A 30 7.93 7.23 -2.87
C ARG A 30 8.66 8.14 -3.85
N ASP A 31 9.69 8.84 -3.40
CA ASP A 31 10.49 9.70 -4.27
C ASP A 31 11.24 8.89 -5.34
N TYR A 32 11.78 7.73 -4.94
CA TYR A 32 12.43 6.80 -5.86
C TYR A 32 11.50 6.32 -6.97
N ALA A 33 10.25 5.95 -6.63
CA ALA A 33 9.24 5.56 -7.60
C ALA A 33 8.85 6.72 -8.53
N ARG A 34 8.65 7.93 -7.99
CA ARG A 34 8.31 9.15 -8.76
C ARG A 34 9.40 9.57 -9.74
N GLN A 35 10.66 9.22 -9.46
CA GLN A 35 11.79 9.43 -10.37
C GLN A 35 11.82 8.44 -11.54
N GLY A 36 10.82 7.55 -11.67
CA GLY A 36 10.73 6.57 -12.75
C GLY A 36 11.62 5.34 -12.55
N ASN A 37 12.03 5.06 -11.31
CA ASN A 37 12.86 3.89 -11.02
C ASN A 37 12.04 2.59 -10.86
N VAL A 38 10.71 2.67 -10.77
CA VAL A 38 9.82 1.51 -10.96
C VAL A 38 9.43 1.49 -12.43
N LEU A 39 9.96 0.53 -13.17
CA LEU A 39 9.88 0.48 -14.62
C LEU A 39 8.58 -0.15 -15.11
N SER A 40 8.13 -1.18 -14.40
CA SER A 40 6.85 -1.84 -14.61
C SER A 40 6.40 -2.48 -13.32
N PHE A 41 5.09 -2.71 -13.19
CA PHE A 41 4.54 -3.60 -12.18
C PHE A 41 3.26 -4.25 -12.70
N GLU A 42 2.99 -5.45 -12.21
CA GLU A 42 1.77 -6.18 -12.51
C GLU A 42 1.24 -6.91 -11.28
N PHE A 43 -0.07 -7.07 -11.23
CA PHE A 43 -0.76 -7.85 -10.20
C PHE A 43 -0.99 -9.27 -10.71
N GLN A 44 -0.48 -10.24 -9.98
CA GLN A 44 -0.67 -11.68 -10.16
C GLN A 44 -1.47 -12.21 -8.96
N GLY A 45 -2.79 -12.04 -9.00
CA GLY A 45 -3.66 -12.31 -7.85
C GLY A 45 -3.28 -11.42 -6.66
N ALA A 46 -2.95 -12.04 -5.52
CA ALA A 46 -2.55 -11.33 -4.30
C ALA A 46 -1.06 -10.93 -4.25
N LYS A 47 -0.33 -11.17 -5.34
CA LYS A 47 1.09 -10.84 -5.50
C LYS A 47 1.25 -9.68 -6.49
N VAL A 48 2.14 -8.76 -6.19
CA VAL A 48 2.64 -7.73 -7.09
C VAL A 48 4.06 -8.10 -7.45
N VAL A 49 4.38 -8.08 -8.74
CA VAL A 49 5.76 -8.20 -9.26
C VAL A 49 6.11 -6.88 -9.95
N ALA A 50 7.31 -6.39 -9.74
CA ALA A 50 7.78 -5.14 -10.34
C ALA A 50 9.23 -5.22 -10.79
N GLU A 51 9.52 -4.64 -11.96
CA GLU A 51 10.88 -4.41 -12.43
C GLU A 51 11.34 -3.03 -11.93
N VAL A 52 12.46 -3.00 -11.22
CA VAL A 52 13.00 -1.79 -10.58
C VAL A 52 14.40 -1.52 -11.08
N ARG A 53 14.71 -0.27 -11.39
CA ARG A 53 16.07 0.18 -11.70
C ARG A 53 16.86 0.30 -10.40
N GLY A 54 18.02 -0.33 -10.30
CA GLY A 54 18.97 -0.13 -9.20
C GLY A 54 19.79 1.14 -9.38
N ARG A 55 20.33 1.67 -8.27
CA ARG A 55 21.33 2.76 -8.32
C ARG A 55 22.70 2.24 -8.76
N GLU A 56 23.07 1.04 -8.29
CA GLU A 56 24.38 0.43 -8.51
C GLU A 56 24.31 -0.86 -9.35
N GLN A 57 23.12 -1.45 -9.47
CA GLN A 57 22.87 -2.67 -10.24
C GLN A 57 22.01 -2.36 -11.46
N PRO A 58 22.10 -3.17 -12.54
CA PRO A 58 21.09 -3.16 -13.59
C PRO A 58 19.71 -3.50 -13.00
N LYS A 59 18.68 -3.43 -13.83
CA LYS A 59 17.29 -3.69 -13.43
C LYS A 59 17.16 -5.00 -12.62
N TYR A 60 16.33 -4.99 -11.60
CA TYR A 60 16.06 -6.15 -10.73
C TYR A 60 14.57 -6.28 -10.43
N ASP A 61 14.14 -7.51 -10.18
CA ASP A 61 12.75 -7.81 -9.86
C ASP A 61 12.51 -7.82 -8.36
N VAL A 62 11.38 -7.26 -7.95
CA VAL A 62 10.86 -7.37 -6.59
C VAL A 62 9.46 -7.92 -6.63
N SER A 63 9.09 -8.67 -5.58
CA SER A 63 7.71 -9.10 -5.40
C SER A 63 7.24 -8.85 -3.98
N LEU A 64 5.99 -8.43 -3.87
CA LEU A 64 5.26 -8.28 -2.62
C LEU A 64 3.99 -9.10 -2.73
N TRP A 65 3.65 -9.89 -1.72
CA TRP A 65 2.34 -10.54 -1.65
C TRP A 65 1.74 -10.32 -0.28
N LEU A 66 0.41 -10.37 -0.23
CA LEU A 66 -0.36 -10.34 1.00
C LEU A 66 -1.31 -11.52 0.97
N ASP A 67 -1.45 -12.24 2.07
CA ASP A 67 -2.44 -13.30 2.15
C ASP A 67 -3.83 -12.66 2.16
N PRO A 68 -4.76 -13.09 1.27
CA PRO A 68 -6.13 -12.65 1.36
C PRO A 68 -6.73 -13.16 2.66
N PHE A 69 -7.59 -12.35 3.27
CA PHE A 69 -8.39 -12.82 4.41
C PHE A 69 -9.33 -13.94 3.95
N SER A 70 -9.50 -14.96 4.79
CA SER A 70 -10.57 -15.94 4.63
C SER A 70 -11.95 -15.29 4.85
N ASP A 71 -13.02 -15.98 4.46
CA ASP A 71 -14.38 -15.49 4.68
C ASP A 71 -14.65 -15.24 6.18
N GLU A 72 -14.18 -16.12 7.06
CA GLU A 72 -14.32 -15.95 8.52
C GLU A 72 -13.52 -14.76 9.05
N GLN A 73 -12.35 -14.49 8.48
CA GLN A 73 -11.55 -13.31 8.85
C GLN A 73 -12.22 -12.03 8.36
N TRP A 74 -12.87 -12.05 7.20
CA TRP A 74 -13.68 -10.93 6.72
C TRP A 74 -14.89 -10.67 7.60
N ASP A 75 -15.62 -11.72 8.00
CA ASP A 75 -16.74 -11.60 8.93
C ASP A 75 -16.30 -10.94 10.24
N TYR A 76 -15.17 -11.37 10.80
CA TYR A 76 -14.60 -10.77 12.01
C TYR A 76 -14.22 -9.29 11.81
N VAL A 77 -13.61 -8.93 10.67
CA VAL A 77 -13.27 -7.54 10.35
C VAL A 77 -14.53 -6.68 10.26
N ILE A 78 -15.57 -7.15 9.56
CA ILE A 78 -16.83 -6.43 9.39
C ILE A 78 -17.52 -6.25 10.75
N GLU A 79 -17.61 -7.30 11.55
CA GLU A 79 -18.18 -7.24 12.89
C GLU A 79 -17.43 -6.23 13.77
N THR A 80 -16.10 -6.28 13.78
CA THR A 80 -15.26 -5.35 14.56
C THR A 80 -15.45 -3.90 14.11
N LEU A 81 -15.50 -3.65 12.81
CA LEU A 81 -15.70 -2.30 12.27
C LEU A 81 -17.12 -1.78 12.58
N SER A 82 -18.14 -2.64 12.56
CA SER A 82 -19.52 -2.28 12.88
C SER A 82 -19.70 -1.79 14.34
N GLN A 83 -18.82 -2.22 15.24
CA GLN A 83 -18.82 -1.80 16.65
C GLN A 83 -18.25 -0.37 16.85
N GLN A 84 -17.55 0.17 15.85
CA GLN A 84 -17.07 1.55 15.87
C GLN A 84 -18.09 2.45 15.15
N ALA A 85 -18.77 3.32 15.92
CA ALA A 85 -19.84 4.22 15.45
C ALA A 85 -19.45 5.17 14.28
N ILE A 86 -18.19 5.19 13.85
CA ILE A 86 -17.64 6.01 12.77
C ILE A 86 -17.93 5.40 11.38
N PHE A 87 -18.26 4.11 11.30
CA PHE A 87 -18.56 3.41 10.03
C PHE A 87 -20.06 3.16 9.80
N SER A 88 -20.93 3.90 10.51
CA SER A 88 -22.38 3.79 10.31
C SER A 88 -22.82 4.54 9.05
N ALA A 89 -23.09 3.75 8.01
CA ALA A 89 -23.84 3.98 6.75
C ALA A 89 -23.87 5.39 6.13
#